data_AF-A0A842SJM3-F1
#
_entry.id   AF-A0A842SJM3-F1
#
_cell.length_a   1.000
_cell.length_b   1.000
_cell.length_c   1.000
_cell.angle_alpha   90.00
_cell.angle_beta   90.00
_cell.angle_gamma   90.00
#
_symmetry.space_group_name_H-M   'P 1'
#
loop_
_entity.id
_entity.type
_entity.pdbx_description
1 polymer ?
#
loop_
_entity_poly.entity_id
_entity_poly.type
_entity_poly.pdbx_seq_one_letter_code
_entity_poly.pdbx_strand_id
1 'polypeptide(L)' 'MTIDSKVIKEHLADENYALLLRECKEPKSFNEIRKLKLKESVLFQALKDLKLSEALLFDDGKYYTSPEAFEYLE' A
#
# COMPACT_ATOMS: atom_id res chain seq x y z
N MET A 1 5.01 -11.61 15.94
CA MET A 1 3.70 -11.28 15.35
C MET A 1 3.83 -11.67 13.90
N THR A 2 3.12 -12.72 13.48
CA THR A 2 3.06 -13.13 12.07
C THR A 2 2.07 -12.22 11.39
N ILE A 3 2.52 -11.48 10.38
CA ILE A 3 1.64 -10.69 9.53
C ILE A 3 0.64 -11.66 8.90
N ASP A 4 -0.65 -11.39 9.08
CA ASP A 4 -1.71 -12.30 8.64
C ASP A 4 -1.84 -12.15 7.11
N SER A 5 -1.19 -13.05 6.36
CA SER A 5 -1.12 -13.05 4.90
C SER A 5 -2.51 -12.96 4.22
N LYS A 6 -3.58 -13.30 4.95
CA LYS A 6 -4.96 -13.09 4.52
C LYS A 6 -5.29 -11.62 4.28
N VAL A 7 -4.87 -10.73 5.18
CA VAL A 7 -5.20 -9.31 5.12
C VAL A 7 -4.53 -8.67 3.90
N ILE A 8 -3.26 -9.02 3.62
CA ILE A 8 -2.57 -8.56 2.40
C ILE A 8 -3.31 -9.03 1.15
N LYS A 9 -3.75 -10.30 1.11
CA LYS A 9 -4.52 -10.85 -0.02
C LYS A 9 -5.89 -10.20 -0.19
N GLU A 10 -6.58 -9.87 0.89
CA GLU A 10 -7.84 -9.13 0.85
C GLU A 10 -7.63 -7.71 0.31
N HIS A 11 -6.55 -7.04 0.71
CA HIS A 11 -6.21 -5.73 0.19
C HIS A 11 -5.84 -5.81 -1.30
N LEU A 12 -5.11 -6.84 -1.72
CA LEU A 12 -4.78 -7.07 -3.13
C LEU A 12 -6.00 -7.42 -4.01
N ALA A 13 -7.10 -7.89 -3.41
CA ALA A 13 -8.35 -8.10 -4.13
C ALA A 13 -9.03 -6.78 -4.52
N ASP A 14 -8.72 -5.68 -3.84
CA ASP A 14 -9.24 -4.35 -4.14
C ASP A 14 -8.31 -3.63 -5.12
N GLU A 15 -8.82 -3.26 -6.29
CA GLU A 15 -8.01 -2.68 -7.37
C GLU A 15 -7.27 -1.40 -6.93
N ASN A 16 -7.87 -0.60 -6.04
CA ASN A 16 -7.26 0.64 -5.55
C ASN A 16 -6.03 0.36 -4.68
N TYR A 17 -6.11 -0.64 -3.83
CA TYR A 17 -5.05 -1.04 -2.90
C TYR A 17 -3.92 -1.72 -3.65
N ALA A 18 -4.25 -2.64 -4.57
CA ALA A 18 -3.28 -3.28 -5.44
C ALA A 18 -2.52 -2.25 -6.30
N LEU A 19 -3.22 -1.27 -6.86
CA LEU A 19 -2.61 -0.17 -7.61
C LEU A 19 -1.67 0.65 -6.72
N LEU A 20 -2.10 0.99 -5.50
CA LEU A 20 -1.30 1.78 -4.56
C LEU A 20 -0.03 1.04 -4.13
N LEU A 21 -0.14 -0.25 -3.83
CA LEU A 21 1.00 -1.12 -3.51
C LEU A 21 1.95 -1.31 -4.70
N ARG A 22 1.43 -1.41 -5.94
CA ARG A 22 2.26 -1.45 -7.14
C ARG A 22 3.01 -0.14 -7.36
N GLU A 23 2.33 0.98 -7.22
CA GLU A 23 2.93 2.30 -7.37
C GLU A 23 3.94 2.61 -6.26
N CYS A 24 3.71 2.08 -5.05
CA CYS A 24 4.63 2.15 -3.92
C CYS A 24 5.71 1.06 -3.96
N LYS A 25 5.81 0.23 -5.01
CA LYS A 25 7.02 -0.63 -5.19
C LYS A 25 8.29 0.22 -5.23
N GLU A 26 8.16 1.44 -5.73
CA GLU A 26 9.18 2.47 -5.61
C GLU A 26 8.78 3.46 -4.50
N PRO A 27 9.75 4.00 -3.75
CA PRO A 27 9.46 4.94 -2.67
C PRO A 27 8.82 6.22 -3.23
N LYS A 28 7.52 6.38 -2.99
CA LYS A 28 6.72 7.51 -3.47
C LYS A 28 6.23 8.38 -2.34
N SER A 29 6.35 9.70 -2.52
CA SER A 29 5.77 10.66 -1.59
C SER A 29 4.24 10.70 -1.71
N PHE A 30 3.57 11.13 -0.64
CA PHE A 30 2.11 11.35 -0.65
C PHE A 30 1.62 12.14 -1.86
N ASN A 31 2.39 13.15 -2.27
CA ASN A 31 2.03 14.01 -3.40
C ASN A 31 2.03 13.28 -4.74
N GLU A 32 2.92 12.30 -4.92
CA GLU A 32 2.96 11.44 -6.12
C GLU A 32 1.79 10.47 -6.13
N ILE A 33 1.52 9.85 -4.98
CA ILE A 33 0.39 8.94 -4.80
C ILE A 33 -0.95 9.66 -5.02
N ARG A 34 -1.06 10.91 -4.55
CA ARG A 34 -2.26 11.75 -4.75
C ARG A 34 -2.52 12.06 -6.23
N LYS A 35 -1.50 11.99 -7.10
CA LYS A 35 -1.69 12.15 -8.56
C LYS A 35 -2.40 10.97 -9.22
N LEU A 36 -2.59 9.83 -8.54
CA LEU A 36 -3.24 8.63 -9.07
C LEU A 36 -4.74 8.79 -9.37
N LYS A 37 -5.30 10.01 -9.29
CA LYS A 37 -6.74 10.30 -9.46
C LYS A 37 -7.65 9.44 -8.58
N LEU A 38 -7.11 8.87 -7.50
CA LEU A 38 -7.89 8.17 -6.49
C LEU A 38 -8.65 9.18 -5.63
N LYS A 39 -9.85 8.81 -5.19
CA LYS A 39 -10.58 9.62 -4.20
C LYS A 39 -9.76 9.72 -2.93
N GLU A 40 -9.60 10.93 -2.40
CA GLU A 40 -8.73 11.21 -1.26
C GLU A 40 -9.09 10.37 -0.03
N SER A 41 -10.38 10.14 0.23
CA SER A 41 -10.85 9.24 1.30
C SER A 41 -10.40 7.79 1.10
N VAL A 42 -10.49 7.26 -0.13
CA VAL A 42 -10.07 5.89 -0.46
C VAL A 42 -8.56 5.77 -0.33
N LEU A 43 -7.81 6.79 -0.79
CA LEU A 43 -6.37 6.84 -0.66
C LEU A 43 -5.93 6.80 0.81
N PHE A 44 -6.52 7.65 1.64
CA PHE A 44 -6.19 7.71 3.07
C PHE A 44 -6.55 6.41 3.79
N GLN A 45 -7.70 5.83 3.45
CA GLN A 45 -8.13 4.55 3.98
C GLN A 45 -7.14 3.45 3.58
N ALA A 46 -6.78 3.37 2.30
CA ALA A 46 -5.84 2.39 1.80
C ALA A 46 -4.45 2.52 2.42
N LEU A 47 -3.90 3.73 2.49
CA LEU A 47 -2.61 3.99 3.16
C LEU A 47 -2.65 3.55 4.62
N LYS A 48 -3.76 3.82 5.33
CA LYS A 48 -3.91 3.46 6.74
C LYS A 48 -4.02 1.95 6.93
N ASP A 49 -4.85 1.29 6.14
CA ASP A 49 -5.06 -0.17 6.20
C ASP A 49 -3.78 -0.92 5.83
N LEU A 50 -3.15 -0.55 4.72
CA LEU A 50 -1.89 -1.16 4.29
C LEU A 50 -0.76 -0.97 5.31
N LYS A 51 -0.72 0.18 5.99
CA LYS A 51 0.24 0.44 7.06
C LYS A 51 -0.07 -0.36 8.33
N LEU A 52 -1.35 -0.54 8.65
CA LEU A 52 -1.82 -1.40 9.75
C LEU A 52 -1.45 -2.85 9.53
N SER A 53 -1.53 -3.32 8.29
CA SER A 53 -1.20 -4.68 7.88
C SER A 53 0.29 -4.89 7.60
N GLU A 54 1.14 -3.91 7.91
CA GLU A 54 2.60 -3.93 7.62
C GLU A 54 2.94 -4.20 6.14
N ALA A 55 1.97 -4.03 5.24
CA ALA A 55 2.12 -4.18 3.79
C ALA A 55 2.73 -2.94 3.13
N LEU A 56 2.54 -1.78 3.76
CA LEU A 56 3.09 -0.51 3.33
C LEU A 56 3.89 0.13 4.46
N LEU A 57 5.14 0.42 4.14
CA LEU A 57 6.08 1.08 5.03
C LEU A 57 6.16 2.56 4.67
N PHE A 58 6.46 3.38 5.66
CA PHE A 58 6.66 4.81 5.49
C PHE A 58 7.98 5.20 6.13
N ASP A 59 8.93 5.64 5.32
CA ASP A 59 10.27 6.05 5.72
C ASP A 59 10.68 7.28 4.91
N ASP A 60 11.42 8.20 5.54
CA ASP A 60 11.93 9.43 4.90
C ASP A 60 10.87 10.26 4.14
N GLY A 61 9.63 10.30 4.65
CA GLY A 61 8.54 11.04 4.00
C GLY A 61 7.95 10.35 2.75
N LYS A 62 8.32 9.09 2.50
CA LYS A 62 7.89 8.30 1.34
C LYS A 62 7.25 7.00 1.78
N TYR A 63 6.26 6.56 1.02
CA TYR A 63 5.63 5.26 1.16
C TYR A 63 6.27 4.27 0.21
N TYR A 64 6.54 3.07 0.70
CA TYR A 64 7.02 1.97 -0.11
C TYR A 64 6.42 0.66 0.37
N THR A 65 6.28 -0.27 -0.56
CA THR A 65 5.69 -1.58 -0.29
C THR A 65 6.68 -2.43 0.48
N SER A 66 6.19 -3.10 1.54
CA SER A 66 7.03 -3.99 2.33
C SER A 66 7.46 -5.21 1.52
N PRO A 67 8.62 -5.81 1.81
CA PRO A 67 9.08 -7.00 1.10
C PRO A 67 8.07 -8.15 1.17
N GLU A 68 7.37 -8.31 2.30
CA GLU A 68 6.31 -9.32 2.43
C GLU A 68 5.14 -9.07 1.49
N ALA A 69 4.63 -7.83 1.41
CA ALA A 69 3.58 -7.49 0.45
C ALA A 69 4.07 -7.54 -1.01
N PHE A 70 5.36 -7.31 -1.23
CA PHE A 70 5.99 -7.46 -2.53
C PHE A 70 5.93 -8.90 -3.04
N GLU A 71 6.14 -9.89 -2.16
CA GLU A 71 6.03 -11.31 -2.51
C GLU A 71 4.60 -11.73 -2.90
N TYR A 72 3.57 -11.00 -2.46
CA TYR A 72 2.18 -11.24 -2.86
C TYR A 72 1.73 -10.49 -4.11
N LEU A 73 2.56 -9.56 -4.63
CA LEU A 73 2.27 -8.75 -5.82
C LEU A 73 2.76 -9.38 -7.14
N GLU A 74 3.47 -10.51 -7.06
CA GLU A 74 4.04 -11.28 -8.18
C GLU A 74 3.10 -12.41 -8.61
#